data_AF-A0A1B6I3V2-F1
#
_entry.id   AF-A0A1B6I3V2-F1
#
_cell.length_a   1.000
_cell.length_b   1.000
_cell.length_c   1.000
_cell.angle_alpha   90.00
_cell.angle_beta   90.00
_cell.angle_gamma   90.00
#
_symmetry.space_group_name_H-M   'P 1'
#
loop_
_entity.id
_entity.type
_entity.pdbx_description
1 polymer ?
#
loop_
_entity_poly.entity_id
_entity_poly.type
_entity_poly.pdbx_seq_one_letter_code
_entity_poly.pdbx_strand_id
1 'polypeptide(L)'
;MEKEDGISQNLTANNTISLETEEEYKERWNSIRVMYFTMFLMALGFSVVLTGVWPYLDELDPSAGKEFMGYVVAANPLAQMVFSPLVGWWGNRRGSVRLPLVMSLLLFTGASAAYSMLEAVPSHRKYWMLLSRFFIGVSSANIAICRSYLSAATKVKERTGAVSMVSLAQVLGFIVGPGLQAIVTPLGEKGKTLLRGWITLNMYTAAGWINVLLGIINAALFSPVFFVERPIAAREAMVLSGAESERAAWKCCKPDFLCAWTMIIAFFILVFNFVLLETLGTSLTMDQFAWTKSQALSNIGMLLSAGGVIACVSFVLINPLCKLFNECHVLLWGGFFLMV
;
A
#
# COMPACT_ATOMS: atom_id res chain seq x y z
N MET A 1 22.82 17.60 -22.45
CA MET A 1 22.32 17.41 -23.83
C MET A 1 23.33 16.65 -24.67
N GLU A 2 24.45 17.21 -25.16
CA GLU A 2 25.40 16.46 -26.01
C GLU A 2 26.04 15.20 -25.37
N LYS A 3 26.17 15.16 -24.03
CA LYS A 3 26.68 13.99 -23.31
C LYS A 3 25.64 12.87 -23.10
N GLU A 4 24.34 13.18 -23.11
CA GLU A 4 23.27 12.17 -22.94
C GLU A 4 22.96 11.46 -24.26
N ASP A 5 23.04 12.19 -25.38
CA ASP A 5 22.84 11.63 -26.72
C ASP A 5 23.99 10.69 -27.13
N GLY A 6 25.23 11.01 -26.73
CA GLY A 6 26.39 10.12 -26.93
C GLY A 6 26.35 8.83 -26.10
N ILE A 7 25.68 8.85 -24.94
CA ILE A 7 25.43 7.65 -24.13
C ILE A 7 24.30 6.81 -24.77
N SER A 8 23.26 7.46 -25.30
CA SER A 8 22.15 6.80 -25.99
C SER A 8 22.56 6.14 -27.32
N GLN A 9 23.50 6.74 -28.07
CA GLN A 9 23.99 6.16 -29.33
C GLN A 9 25.04 5.06 -29.13
N ASN A 10 25.78 5.05 -28.02
CA ASN A 10 26.67 3.92 -27.70
C ASN A 10 25.91 2.69 -27.19
N LEU A 11 24.65 2.84 -26.76
CA LEU A 11 23.79 1.73 -26.31
C LEU A 11 23.25 0.85 -27.45
N THR A 12 23.24 1.32 -28.70
CA THR A 12 22.71 0.56 -29.83
C THR A 12 23.76 -0.29 -30.55
N ALA A 13 25.05 -0.01 -30.38
CA ALA A 13 26.10 -0.58 -31.22
C ALA A 13 26.97 -1.67 -30.57
N ASN A 14 27.08 -1.75 -29.23
CA ASN A 14 27.96 -2.72 -28.58
C ASN A 14 27.25 -3.49 -27.46
N ASN A 15 26.92 -4.75 -27.76
CA ASN A 15 26.48 -5.82 -26.86
C ASN A 15 25.18 -5.55 -26.09
N THR A 16 24.08 -6.12 -26.61
CA THR A 16 22.98 -6.66 -25.79
C THR A 16 23.55 -7.68 -24.79
N ILE A 17 24.16 -7.21 -23.71
CA ILE A 17 24.40 -8.03 -22.53
C ILE A 17 23.01 -8.34 -21.99
N SER A 18 22.48 -9.53 -22.30
CA SER A 18 21.25 -10.03 -21.72
C SER A 18 21.46 -10.14 -20.21
N LEU A 19 21.00 -9.14 -19.46
CA LEU A 19 21.18 -9.04 -18.00
C LEU A 19 20.55 -10.23 -17.25
N GLU A 20 19.60 -10.92 -17.87
CA GLU A 20 18.84 -12.05 -17.34
C GLU A 20 18.43 -12.99 -18.48
N THR A 21 18.17 -14.26 -18.17
CA THR A 21 17.55 -15.21 -19.10
C THR A 21 16.03 -15.04 -19.17
N GLU A 22 15.36 -15.64 -20.16
CA GLU A 22 13.90 -15.64 -20.27
C GLU A 22 13.19 -16.29 -19.06
N GLU A 23 13.82 -17.30 -18.44
CA GLU A 23 13.30 -17.94 -17.23
C GLU A 23 13.42 -17.00 -16.02
N GLU A 24 14.58 -16.37 -15.85
CA GLU A 24 14.82 -15.38 -14.79
C GLU A 24 13.88 -14.17 -14.90
N TYR A 25 13.61 -13.71 -16.12
CA TYR A 25 12.62 -12.68 -16.40
C TYR A 25 11.23 -13.08 -15.90
N LYS A 26 10.78 -14.30 -16.21
CA LYS A 26 9.46 -14.81 -15.77
C LYS A 26 9.39 -14.93 -14.26
N GLU A 27 10.41 -15.49 -13.60
CA GLU A 27 10.49 -15.60 -12.14
C GLU A 27 10.41 -14.24 -11.45
N ARG A 28 11.16 -13.26 -11.97
CA ARG A 28 11.19 -11.88 -11.47
C ARG A 28 9.83 -11.21 -11.57
N TRP A 29 9.18 -11.31 -12.74
CA TRP A 29 7.86 -10.70 -12.94
C TRP A 29 6.73 -11.38 -12.17
N ASN A 30 6.81 -12.70 -11.94
CA ASN A 30 5.90 -13.38 -11.03
C ASN A 30 6.06 -12.82 -9.61
N SER A 31 7.28 -12.64 -9.15
CA SER A 31 7.59 -12.05 -7.84
C SER A 31 7.11 -10.60 -7.72
N ILE A 32 7.23 -9.80 -8.77
CA ILE A 32 6.68 -8.44 -8.83
C ILE A 32 5.15 -8.45 -8.73
N ARG A 33 4.45 -9.38 -9.39
CA ARG A 33 2.99 -9.50 -9.30
C ARG A 33 2.53 -9.89 -7.89
N VAL A 34 3.28 -10.73 -7.17
CA VAL A 34 3.04 -11.00 -5.75
C VAL A 34 3.14 -9.73 -4.90
N MET A 35 4.08 -8.83 -5.22
CA MET A 35 4.16 -7.52 -4.56
C MET A 35 2.95 -6.64 -4.87
N TYR A 36 2.44 -6.67 -6.11
CA TYR A 36 1.23 -5.92 -6.46
C TYR A 36 0.04 -6.39 -5.63
N PHE A 37 -0.12 -7.71 -5.49
CA PHE A 37 -1.17 -8.29 -4.66
C PHE A 37 -0.99 -7.93 -3.18
N THR A 38 0.25 -7.91 -2.68
CA THR A 38 0.53 -7.49 -1.30
C THR A 38 0.15 -6.03 -1.07
N MET A 39 0.49 -5.14 -1.99
CA MET A 39 0.16 -3.71 -1.92
C MET A 39 -1.35 -3.48 -1.98
N PHE A 40 -2.06 -4.21 -2.85
CA PHE A 40 -3.52 -4.24 -2.91
C PHE A 40 -4.13 -4.71 -1.59
N LEU A 41 -3.65 -5.82 -1.04
CA LEU A 41 -4.18 -6.40 0.19
C LEU A 41 -4.02 -5.46 1.38
N MET A 42 -2.86 -4.80 1.54
CA MET A 42 -2.65 -3.88 2.65
C MET A 42 -3.60 -2.67 2.57
N ALA A 43 -3.82 -2.13 1.36
CA ALA A 43 -4.78 -1.05 1.15
C ALA A 43 -6.23 -1.48 1.35
N LEU A 44 -6.61 -2.66 0.82
CA LEU A 44 -7.93 -3.25 1.04
C LEU A 44 -8.18 -3.47 2.52
N GLY A 45 -7.22 -4.07 3.23
CA GLY A 45 -7.35 -4.40 4.64
C GLY A 45 -7.54 -3.17 5.52
N PHE A 46 -6.84 -2.08 5.21
CA PHE A 46 -7.06 -0.79 5.86
C PHE A 46 -8.45 -0.20 5.51
N SER A 47 -8.81 -0.19 4.23
CA SER A 47 -10.01 0.52 3.74
C SER A 47 -11.34 -0.13 4.15
N VAL A 48 -11.46 -1.46 4.03
CA VAL A 48 -12.66 -2.20 4.49
C VAL A 48 -12.93 -1.88 5.96
N VAL A 49 -11.86 -1.90 6.75
CA VAL A 49 -11.91 -1.76 8.19
C VAL A 49 -12.16 -0.31 8.62
N LEU A 50 -11.69 0.68 7.85
CA LEU A 50 -11.91 2.11 8.12
C LEU A 50 -13.41 2.46 8.06
N THR A 51 -14.13 1.95 7.06
CA THR A 51 -15.56 2.24 6.89
C THR A 51 -16.45 1.63 7.97
N GLY A 52 -16.08 0.47 8.51
CA GLY A 52 -16.84 -0.22 9.55
C GLY A 52 -16.41 0.07 11.00
N VAL A 53 -15.28 0.75 11.22
CA VAL A 53 -14.73 0.89 12.59
C VAL A 53 -15.59 1.72 13.53
N TRP A 54 -16.17 2.82 13.04
CA TRP A 54 -16.99 3.71 13.86
C TRP A 54 -18.22 2.98 14.43
N PRO A 55 -19.10 2.41 13.58
CA PRO A 55 -20.28 1.70 14.09
C PRO A 55 -19.91 0.50 14.96
N TYR A 56 -18.81 -0.20 14.65
CA TYR A 56 -18.37 -1.32 15.47
C TYR A 56 -17.85 -0.90 16.86
N LEU A 57 -17.13 0.21 16.95
CA LEU A 57 -16.70 0.75 18.24
C LEU A 57 -17.90 1.20 19.09
N ASP A 58 -18.89 1.84 18.46
CA ASP A 58 -20.12 2.28 19.12
C ASP A 58 -20.95 1.09 19.64
N GLU A 59 -21.02 -0.01 18.88
CA GLU A 59 -21.65 -1.26 19.33
C GLU A 59 -20.90 -1.90 20.52
N LEU A 60 -19.56 -1.91 20.49
CA LEU A 60 -18.74 -2.54 21.52
C LEU A 60 -18.69 -1.74 22.83
N ASP A 61 -18.64 -0.40 22.74
CA ASP A 61 -18.60 0.53 23.88
C ASP A 61 -19.16 1.91 23.49
N PRO A 62 -20.47 2.17 23.72
CA PRO A 62 -21.09 3.47 23.43
C PRO A 62 -20.47 4.65 24.19
N SER A 63 -19.70 4.40 25.25
CA SER A 63 -19.04 5.43 26.06
C SER A 63 -17.66 5.86 25.52
N ALA A 64 -17.15 5.21 24.46
CA ALA A 64 -15.80 5.48 23.94
C ALA A 64 -15.65 6.90 23.37
N GLY A 65 -16.71 7.48 22.81
CA GLY A 65 -16.72 8.85 22.28
C GLY A 65 -15.89 9.04 21.00
N LYS A 66 -16.02 10.22 20.39
CA LYS A 66 -15.35 10.58 19.11
C LYS A 66 -13.83 10.70 19.25
N GLU A 67 -13.33 11.16 20.39
CA GLU A 67 -11.89 11.33 20.63
C GLU A 67 -11.16 9.98 20.61
N PHE A 68 -11.73 8.95 21.25
CA PHE A 68 -11.12 7.62 21.28
C PHE A 68 -11.07 6.98 19.90
N MET A 69 -12.12 7.18 19.09
CA MET A 69 -12.09 6.79 17.69
C MET A 69 -10.93 7.42 16.92
N GLY A 70 -10.66 8.70 17.16
CA GLY A 70 -9.49 9.37 16.58
C GLY A 70 -8.20 8.62 16.87
N TYR A 71 -7.99 8.17 18.12
CA TYR A 71 -6.85 7.32 18.47
C TYR A 71 -6.87 5.95 17.77
N VAL A 72 -8.04 5.29 17.65
CA VAL A 72 -8.18 3.99 16.96
C VAL A 72 -7.83 4.09 15.48
N VAL A 73 -8.28 5.15 14.80
CA VAL A 73 -7.98 5.41 13.39
C VAL A 73 -6.51 5.78 13.21
N ALA A 74 -5.97 6.66 14.08
CA ALA A 74 -4.59 7.12 14.01
C ALA A 74 -3.55 6.04 14.40
N ALA A 75 -3.92 5.04 15.19
CA ALA A 75 -3.00 4.00 15.66
C ALA A 75 -2.36 3.21 14.51
N ASN A 76 -3.11 2.95 13.43
CA ASN A 76 -2.61 2.21 12.28
C ASN A 76 -1.51 2.99 11.50
N PRO A 77 -1.75 4.21 10.98
CA PRO A 77 -0.73 4.99 10.30
C PRO A 77 0.43 5.40 11.23
N LEU A 78 0.17 5.63 12.52
CA LEU A 78 1.23 5.91 13.51
C LEU A 78 2.18 4.71 13.65
N ALA A 79 1.64 3.50 13.83
CA ALA A 79 2.43 2.29 13.90
C ALA A 79 3.20 2.06 12.59
N GLN A 80 2.55 2.23 11.43
CA GLN A 80 3.22 2.13 10.14
C GLN A 80 4.39 3.11 10.03
N MET A 81 4.22 4.37 10.44
CA MET A 81 5.27 5.39 10.41
C MET A 81 6.47 4.99 11.27
N VAL A 82 6.24 4.54 12.51
CA VAL A 82 7.31 4.18 13.46
C VAL A 82 8.04 2.89 13.03
N PHE A 83 7.31 1.90 12.52
CA PHE A 83 7.88 0.59 12.20
C PHE A 83 8.39 0.46 10.76
N SER A 84 8.01 1.33 9.82
CA SER A 84 8.53 1.30 8.44
C SER A 84 10.06 1.35 8.36
N PRO A 85 10.78 2.23 9.09
CA PRO A 85 12.24 2.23 9.11
C PRO A 85 12.84 0.95 9.71
N LEU A 86 12.21 0.40 10.75
CA LEU A 86 12.68 -0.81 11.44
C LEU A 86 12.57 -2.04 10.55
N VAL A 87 11.42 -2.21 9.89
CA VAL A 87 11.14 -3.31 8.98
C VAL A 87 12.01 -3.17 7.71
N GLY A 88 12.19 -1.95 7.19
CA GLY A 88 13.13 -1.67 6.10
C GLY A 88 14.58 -2.00 6.46
N TRP A 89 15.04 -1.62 7.65
CA TRP A 89 16.38 -1.98 8.15
C TRP A 89 16.55 -3.49 8.29
N TRP A 90 15.52 -4.19 8.78
CA TRP A 90 15.56 -5.65 8.90
C TRP A 90 15.71 -6.34 7.54
N GLY A 91 14.96 -5.90 6.52
CA GLY A 91 15.10 -6.38 5.15
C GLY A 91 16.49 -6.15 4.59
N ASN A 92 17.04 -4.94 4.75
CA ASN A 92 18.38 -4.59 4.29
C ASN A 92 19.47 -5.43 4.97
N ARG A 93 19.39 -5.62 6.29
CA ARG A 93 20.38 -6.40 7.04
C ARG A 93 20.37 -7.88 6.68
N ARG A 94 19.19 -8.44 6.37
CA ARG A 94 19.04 -9.83 5.96
C ARG A 94 19.47 -10.09 4.53
N GLY A 95 19.46 -9.06 3.66
CA GLY A 95 19.70 -9.22 2.22
C GLY A 95 18.61 -10.01 1.49
N SER A 96 17.50 -10.32 2.19
CA SER A 96 16.34 -11.02 1.65
C SER A 96 15.07 -10.38 2.20
N VAL A 97 14.15 -10.05 1.29
CA VAL A 97 12.88 -9.39 1.62
C VAL A 97 11.80 -10.37 2.03
N ARG A 98 11.93 -11.64 1.67
CA ARG A 98 10.90 -12.67 1.87
C ARG A 98 10.52 -12.88 3.34
N LEU A 99 11.50 -13.09 4.23
CA LEU A 99 11.20 -13.38 5.63
C LEU A 99 10.48 -12.20 6.33
N PRO A 100 10.96 -10.95 6.24
CA PRO A 100 10.25 -9.80 6.78
C PRO A 100 8.80 -9.68 6.26
N LEU A 101 8.58 -9.91 4.96
CA LEU A 101 7.25 -9.84 4.35
C LEU A 101 6.32 -10.95 4.84
N VAL A 102 6.80 -12.19 4.95
CA VAL A 102 5.99 -13.29 5.50
C VAL A 102 5.64 -13.02 6.96
N MET A 103 6.60 -12.57 7.76
CA MET A 103 6.35 -12.28 9.18
C MET A 103 5.36 -11.13 9.37
N SER A 104 5.45 -10.09 8.54
CA SER A 104 4.46 -9.01 8.57
C SER A 104 3.07 -9.51 8.13
N LEU A 105 2.98 -10.39 7.13
CA LEU A 105 1.71 -10.96 6.69
C LEU A 105 1.07 -11.86 7.75
N LEU A 106 1.88 -12.66 8.46
CA LEU A 106 1.40 -13.46 9.58
C LEU A 106 0.89 -12.56 10.72
N LEU A 107 1.58 -11.44 11.00
CA LEU A 107 1.12 -10.44 11.95
C LEU A 107 -0.19 -9.78 11.48
N PHE A 108 -0.31 -9.43 10.20
CA PHE A 108 -1.54 -8.88 9.60
C PHE A 108 -2.72 -9.85 9.78
N THR A 109 -2.53 -11.13 9.47
CA THR A 109 -3.54 -12.18 9.64
C THR A 109 -3.92 -12.34 11.11
N GLY A 110 -2.94 -12.43 12.02
CA GLY A 110 -3.19 -12.57 13.46
C GLY A 110 -3.93 -11.36 14.05
N ALA A 111 -3.51 -10.15 13.67
CA ALA A 111 -4.14 -8.92 14.14
C ALA A 111 -5.56 -8.72 13.56
N SER A 112 -5.78 -9.11 12.30
CA SER A 112 -7.11 -9.12 11.68
C SER A 112 -8.05 -10.14 12.34
N ALA A 113 -7.54 -11.33 12.69
CA ALA A 113 -8.29 -12.32 13.46
C ALA A 113 -8.63 -11.79 14.87
N ALA A 114 -7.65 -11.20 15.55
CA ALA A 114 -7.86 -10.59 16.87
C ALA A 114 -8.92 -9.48 16.83
N TYR A 115 -8.92 -8.66 15.77
CA TYR A 115 -9.95 -7.64 15.53
C TYR A 115 -11.34 -8.26 15.31
N SER A 116 -11.44 -9.32 14.51
CA SER A 116 -12.72 -10.04 14.29
C SER A 116 -13.23 -10.80 15.52
N MET A 117 -12.37 -11.08 16.49
CA MET A 117 -12.73 -11.80 17.72
C MET A 117 -13.03 -10.86 18.91
N LEU A 118 -13.06 -9.54 18.71
CA LEU A 118 -13.26 -8.57 19.81
C LEU A 118 -14.59 -8.76 20.56
N GLU A 119 -15.65 -9.19 19.89
CA GLU A 119 -16.95 -9.46 20.53
C GLU A 119 -16.89 -10.57 21.58
N ALA A 120 -16.01 -11.56 21.37
CA ALA A 120 -15.81 -12.67 22.30
C ALA A 120 -15.01 -12.25 23.55
N VAL A 121 -14.37 -11.08 23.54
CA VAL A 121 -13.59 -10.58 24.67
C VAL A 121 -14.53 -9.98 25.73
N PRO A 122 -14.46 -10.43 27.00
CA PRO A 122 -15.42 -10.03 28.03
C PRO A 122 -15.20 -8.62 28.60
N SER A 123 -14.00 -8.05 28.50
CA SER A 123 -13.66 -6.75 29.14
C SER A 123 -12.72 -5.89 28.28
N HIS A 124 -12.85 -4.55 28.40
CA HIS A 124 -11.95 -3.56 27.79
C HIS A 124 -11.84 -3.59 26.25
N ARG A 125 -12.95 -3.92 25.57
CA ARG A 125 -13.02 -4.13 24.11
C ARG A 125 -12.43 -2.97 23.28
N LYS A 126 -12.67 -1.71 23.67
CA LYS A 126 -12.11 -0.54 22.99
C LYS A 126 -10.58 -0.50 22.95
N TYR A 127 -9.91 -0.94 24.01
CA TYR A 127 -8.44 -0.98 24.07
C TYR A 127 -7.88 -2.15 23.25
N TRP A 128 -8.58 -3.29 23.23
CA TRP A 128 -8.23 -4.40 22.34
C TRP A 128 -8.42 -4.06 20.86
N MET A 129 -9.44 -3.24 20.53
CA MET A 129 -9.58 -2.67 19.19
C MET A 129 -8.39 -1.78 18.84
N LEU A 130 -8.04 -0.84 19.72
CA LEU A 130 -6.87 0.02 19.54
C LEU A 130 -5.59 -0.80 19.30
N LEU A 131 -5.38 -1.84 20.12
CA LEU A 131 -4.21 -2.70 20.03
C LEU A 131 -4.16 -3.51 18.72
N SER A 132 -5.30 -4.09 18.30
CA SER A 132 -5.36 -4.82 17.02
C SER A 132 -5.08 -3.89 15.84
N ARG A 133 -5.61 -2.65 15.84
CA ARG A 133 -5.29 -1.63 14.82
C ARG A 133 -3.84 -1.21 14.81
N PHE A 134 -3.23 -1.07 15.98
CA PHE A 134 -1.81 -0.79 16.09
C PHE A 134 -1.00 -1.90 15.42
N PHE A 135 -1.27 -3.18 15.72
CA PHE A 135 -0.55 -4.30 15.10
C PHE A 135 -0.81 -4.45 13.59
N ILE A 136 -2.03 -4.15 13.12
CA ILE A 136 -2.28 -4.05 11.67
C ILE A 136 -1.38 -2.96 11.07
N GLY A 137 -1.23 -1.80 11.72
CA GLY A 137 -0.31 -0.76 11.26
C GLY A 137 1.16 -1.18 11.26
N VAL A 138 1.61 -1.91 12.28
CA VAL A 138 2.95 -2.53 12.29
C VAL A 138 3.13 -3.46 11.10
N SER A 139 2.11 -4.27 10.76
CA SER A 139 2.18 -5.17 9.61
C SER A 139 2.24 -4.44 8.26
N SER A 140 1.58 -3.28 8.14
CA SER A 140 1.60 -2.42 6.95
C SER A 140 2.97 -1.77 6.67
N ALA A 141 3.92 -1.83 7.61
CA ALA A 141 5.30 -1.40 7.39
C ALA A 141 6.00 -2.18 6.25
N ASN A 142 5.45 -3.33 5.86
CA ASN A 142 5.92 -4.12 4.72
C ASN A 142 5.81 -3.40 3.37
N ILE A 143 4.95 -2.39 3.24
CA ILE A 143 4.85 -1.52 2.06
C ILE A 143 6.21 -0.91 1.72
N ALA A 144 7.00 -0.53 2.72
CA ALA A 144 8.34 0.02 2.53
C ALA A 144 9.28 -1.01 1.87
N ILE A 145 9.21 -2.27 2.31
CA ILE A 145 9.97 -3.37 1.72
C ILE A 145 9.49 -3.67 0.29
N CYS A 146 8.17 -3.72 0.06
CA CYS A 146 7.62 -3.96 -1.27
C CYS A 146 8.12 -2.91 -2.29
N ARG A 147 8.10 -1.62 -1.91
CA ARG A 147 8.60 -0.53 -2.77
C ARG A 147 10.11 -0.61 -3.01
N SER A 148 10.88 -0.96 -1.97
CA SER A 148 12.33 -1.16 -2.08
C SER A 148 12.66 -2.34 -3.00
N TYR A 149 12.01 -3.48 -2.81
CA TYR A 149 12.19 -4.66 -3.67
C TYR A 149 11.77 -4.39 -5.11
N LEU A 150 10.64 -3.72 -5.33
CA LEU A 150 10.19 -3.35 -6.67
C LEU A 150 11.26 -2.52 -7.40
N SER A 151 11.83 -1.52 -6.71
CA SER A 151 12.90 -0.69 -7.28
C SER A 151 14.15 -1.51 -7.61
N ALA A 152 14.50 -2.47 -6.75
CA ALA A 152 15.64 -3.36 -6.96
C ALA A 152 15.40 -4.42 -8.06
N ALA A 153 14.17 -4.88 -8.22
CA ALA A 153 13.77 -5.94 -9.16
C ALA A 153 13.29 -5.41 -10.53
N THR A 154 13.36 -4.11 -10.78
CA THR A 154 12.95 -3.50 -12.06
C THR A 154 14.11 -2.78 -12.74
N LYS A 155 14.16 -2.93 -14.06
CA LYS A 155 15.10 -2.19 -14.91
C LYS A 155 14.71 -0.72 -14.99
N VAL A 156 15.64 0.19 -15.32
CA VAL A 156 15.34 1.63 -15.48
C VAL A 156 14.15 1.86 -16.42
N LYS A 157 14.10 1.15 -17.54
CA LYS A 157 13.01 1.25 -18.54
C LYS A 157 11.66 0.69 -18.05
N GLU A 158 11.66 -0.24 -17.09
CA GLU A 158 10.46 -0.90 -16.58
C GLU A 158 9.90 -0.21 -15.32
N ARG A 159 10.77 0.50 -14.59
CA ARG A 159 10.52 0.99 -13.23
C ARG A 159 9.28 1.87 -13.12
N THR A 160 9.12 2.84 -14.02
CA THR A 160 8.00 3.79 -13.97
C THR A 160 6.66 3.10 -14.16
N GLY A 161 6.57 2.16 -15.12
CA GLY A 161 5.38 1.35 -15.30
C GLY A 161 5.12 0.40 -14.12
N ALA A 162 6.16 -0.18 -13.53
CA ALA A 162 6.00 -1.07 -12.39
C ALA A 162 5.54 -0.33 -11.12
N VAL A 163 6.11 0.86 -10.87
CA VAL A 163 5.72 1.76 -9.77
C VAL A 163 4.28 2.28 -9.95
N SER A 164 3.88 2.61 -11.19
CA SER A 164 2.50 3.03 -11.46
C SER A 164 1.51 1.89 -11.21
N MET A 165 1.84 0.66 -11.59
CA MET A 165 0.99 -0.52 -11.34
C MET A 165 0.90 -0.90 -9.86
N VAL A 166 1.97 -0.74 -9.07
CA VAL A 166 1.89 -0.85 -7.60
C VAL A 166 0.93 0.17 -7.03
N SER A 167 0.99 1.41 -7.50
CA SER A 167 0.14 2.49 -7.02
C SER A 167 -1.33 2.25 -7.42
N LEU A 168 -1.57 1.75 -8.64
CA LEU A 168 -2.89 1.29 -9.08
C LEU A 168 -3.43 0.18 -8.18
N ALA A 169 -2.62 -0.83 -7.87
CA ALA A 169 -3.03 -1.93 -6.99
C ALA A 169 -3.43 -1.40 -5.60
N GLN A 170 -2.70 -0.43 -5.07
CA GLN A 170 -3.03 0.22 -3.80
C GLN A 170 -4.37 0.98 -3.88
N VAL A 171 -4.59 1.78 -4.94
CA VAL A 171 -5.85 2.51 -5.15
C VAL A 171 -7.03 1.57 -5.34
N LEU A 172 -6.86 0.49 -6.10
CA LEU A 172 -7.88 -0.55 -6.24
C LEU A 172 -8.23 -1.16 -4.88
N GLY A 173 -7.26 -1.37 -3.99
CA GLY A 173 -7.52 -1.82 -2.62
C GLY A 173 -8.42 -0.85 -1.85
N PHE A 174 -8.14 0.45 -1.93
CA PHE A 174 -8.97 1.50 -1.31
C PHE A 174 -10.38 1.60 -1.91
N ILE A 175 -10.56 1.35 -3.21
CA ILE A 175 -11.88 1.40 -3.86
C ILE A 175 -12.69 0.13 -3.58
N VAL A 176 -12.04 -1.03 -3.66
CA VAL A 176 -12.69 -2.33 -3.45
C VAL A 176 -13.07 -2.52 -1.98
N GLY A 177 -12.32 -1.93 -1.04
CA GLY A 177 -12.54 -2.10 0.39
C GLY A 177 -13.97 -1.76 0.85
N PRO A 178 -14.48 -0.53 0.62
CA PRO A 178 -15.84 -0.15 0.98
C PRO A 178 -16.90 -0.97 0.22
N GLY A 179 -16.62 -1.33 -1.03
CA GLY A 179 -17.51 -2.20 -1.81
C GLY A 179 -17.65 -3.59 -1.20
N LEU A 180 -16.54 -4.17 -0.73
CA LEU A 180 -16.52 -5.45 -0.05
C LEU A 180 -17.22 -5.38 1.32
N GLN A 181 -17.07 -4.27 2.04
CA GLN A 181 -17.84 -3.99 3.26
C GLN A 181 -19.36 -3.93 2.96
N ALA A 182 -19.77 -3.26 1.87
CA ALA A 182 -21.17 -3.16 1.49
C ALA A 182 -21.80 -4.51 1.14
N ILE A 183 -21.03 -5.44 0.55
CA ILE A 183 -21.47 -6.81 0.24
C ILE A 183 -21.75 -7.61 1.53
N VAL A 184 -21.03 -7.36 2.62
CA VAL A 184 -21.22 -8.07 3.90
C VAL A 184 -22.23 -7.41 4.83
N THR A 185 -22.63 -6.16 4.58
CA THR A 185 -23.68 -5.44 5.33
C THR A 185 -25.01 -6.22 5.47
N PRO A 186 -25.51 -6.95 4.46
CA PRO A 186 -26.75 -7.74 4.59
C PRO A 186 -26.71 -8.85 5.64
N LEU A 187 -25.53 -9.20 6.18
CA LEU A 187 -25.41 -10.14 7.30
C LEU A 187 -26.02 -9.60 8.60
N GLY A 188 -26.22 -8.28 8.72
CA GLY A 188 -26.73 -7.63 9.91
C GLY A 188 -25.74 -7.58 11.07
N GLU A 189 -26.13 -6.90 12.15
CA GLU A 189 -25.29 -6.68 13.35
C GLU A 189 -25.16 -7.98 14.18
N LYS A 190 -26.26 -8.72 14.33
CA LYS A 190 -26.27 -9.99 15.08
C LYS A 190 -25.58 -11.14 14.35
N GLY A 191 -25.53 -11.09 13.02
CA GLY A 191 -24.84 -12.08 12.17
C GLY A 191 -25.20 -13.53 12.45
N LYS A 192 -24.26 -14.43 12.15
CA LYS A 192 -24.29 -15.85 12.54
C LYS A 192 -23.09 -16.17 13.42
N THR A 193 -23.34 -16.68 14.62
CA THR A 193 -22.30 -17.19 15.51
C THR A 193 -21.89 -18.60 15.05
N LEU A 194 -20.67 -18.76 14.56
CA LEU A 194 -20.05 -20.06 14.29
C LEU A 194 -19.18 -20.51 15.48
N LEU A 195 -18.97 -21.82 15.61
CA LEU A 195 -18.07 -22.43 16.60
C LEU A 195 -18.31 -21.93 18.04
N ARG A 196 -19.44 -22.34 18.64
CA ARG A 196 -19.71 -22.26 20.09
C ARG A 196 -19.44 -20.88 20.73
N GLY A 197 -19.67 -19.79 19.98
CA GLY A 197 -19.54 -18.41 20.47
C GLY A 197 -18.18 -17.73 20.23
N TRP A 198 -17.21 -18.42 19.61
CA TRP A 198 -15.85 -17.89 19.45
C TRP A 198 -15.64 -17.14 18.14
N ILE A 199 -16.43 -17.45 17.11
CA ILE A 199 -16.37 -16.82 15.80
C ILE A 199 -17.74 -16.24 15.48
N THR A 200 -17.90 -14.92 15.59
CA THR A 200 -19.05 -14.22 15.05
C THR A 200 -18.77 -13.84 13.60
N LEU A 201 -19.78 -14.01 12.76
CA LEU A 201 -19.77 -13.64 11.35
C LEU A 201 -20.93 -12.67 11.14
N ASN A 202 -20.66 -11.39 11.37
CA ASN A 202 -21.58 -10.26 11.19
C ASN A 202 -20.94 -9.21 10.27
N MET A 203 -21.64 -8.10 10.05
CA MET A 203 -21.15 -7.07 9.13
C MET A 203 -19.79 -6.45 9.54
N TYR A 204 -19.41 -6.46 10.82
CA TYR A 204 -18.18 -5.84 11.31
C TYR A 204 -16.99 -6.81 11.38
N THR A 205 -17.26 -8.09 11.66
CA THR A 205 -16.27 -9.14 11.81
C THR A 205 -15.95 -9.85 10.49
N ALA A 206 -16.90 -9.91 9.55
CA ALA A 206 -16.73 -10.55 8.24
C ALA A 206 -15.57 -9.92 7.45
N ALA A 207 -15.45 -8.59 7.50
CA ALA A 207 -14.33 -7.84 6.92
C ALA A 207 -12.96 -8.34 7.39
N GLY A 208 -12.80 -8.50 8.70
CA GLY A 208 -11.54 -8.98 9.26
C GLY A 208 -11.28 -10.44 8.91
N TRP A 209 -12.31 -11.29 8.81
CA TRP A 209 -12.16 -12.68 8.34
C TRP A 209 -11.76 -12.77 6.87
N ILE A 210 -12.25 -11.85 6.03
CA ILE A 210 -11.81 -11.74 4.64
C ILE A 210 -10.33 -11.34 4.59
N ASN A 211 -9.90 -10.39 5.42
CA ASN A 211 -8.48 -10.03 5.53
C ASN A 211 -7.62 -11.21 6.03
N VAL A 212 -8.12 -12.01 6.97
CA VAL A 212 -7.44 -13.24 7.44
C VAL A 212 -7.22 -14.20 6.27
N LEU A 213 -8.28 -14.50 5.51
CA LEU A 213 -8.21 -15.41 4.36
C LEU A 213 -7.22 -14.89 3.30
N LEU A 214 -7.36 -13.63 2.91
CA LEU A 214 -6.48 -13.01 1.91
C LEU A 214 -5.03 -12.91 2.40
N GLY A 215 -4.82 -12.67 3.70
CA GLY A 215 -3.51 -12.67 4.34
C GLY A 215 -2.82 -14.03 4.29
N ILE A 216 -3.57 -15.11 4.57
CA ILE A 216 -3.07 -16.49 4.45
C ILE A 216 -2.71 -16.81 3.00
N ILE A 217 -3.58 -16.45 2.05
CA ILE A 217 -3.31 -16.64 0.61
C ILE A 217 -2.03 -15.88 0.22
N ASN A 218 -1.90 -14.62 0.63
CA ASN A 218 -0.71 -13.83 0.30
C ASN A 218 0.56 -14.43 0.92
N ALA A 219 0.52 -14.85 2.19
CA ALA A 219 1.64 -15.53 2.84
C ALA A 219 2.04 -16.82 2.09
N ALA A 220 1.07 -17.57 1.55
CA ALA A 220 1.33 -18.75 0.73
C ALA A 220 1.95 -18.41 -0.64
N LEU A 221 1.62 -17.26 -1.23
CA LEU A 221 2.27 -16.75 -2.46
C LEU A 221 3.75 -16.40 -2.24
N PHE A 222 4.18 -16.15 -1.00
CA PHE A 222 5.60 -16.02 -0.65
C PHE A 222 6.30 -17.37 -0.44
N SER A 223 5.69 -18.50 -0.85
CA SER A 223 6.38 -19.79 -0.91
C SER A 223 7.48 -19.77 -2.00
N PRO A 224 8.52 -20.64 -1.90
CA PRO A 224 9.66 -20.61 -2.81
C PRO A 224 9.27 -20.93 -4.27
N VAL A 225 8.06 -21.46 -4.48
CA VAL A 225 7.53 -21.83 -5.79
C VAL A 225 7.07 -20.59 -6.57
N PHE A 226 6.47 -19.62 -5.89
CA PHE A 226 5.86 -18.44 -6.53
C PHE A 226 6.70 -17.17 -6.37
N PHE A 227 7.59 -17.12 -5.37
CA PHE A 227 8.41 -15.96 -5.07
C PHE A 227 9.90 -16.30 -5.04
N VAL A 228 10.65 -15.71 -5.99
CA VAL A 228 12.09 -15.85 -6.11
C VAL A 228 12.71 -14.46 -6.19
N GLU A 229 13.62 -14.16 -5.26
CA GLU A 229 14.26 -12.86 -5.18
C GLU A 229 15.30 -12.69 -6.29
N ARG A 230 15.07 -11.75 -7.21
CA ARG A 230 15.96 -11.47 -8.34
C ARG A 230 16.19 -9.95 -8.46
N PRO A 231 17.09 -9.36 -7.64
CA PRO A 231 17.47 -7.95 -7.80
C PRO A 231 18.28 -7.78 -9.09
N ILE A 232 17.80 -6.93 -10.00
CA ILE A 232 18.42 -6.67 -11.30
C ILE A 232 19.03 -5.27 -11.41
N ALA A 233 18.55 -4.32 -10.61
CA ALA A 233 18.97 -2.92 -10.68
C ALA A 233 20.46 -2.74 -10.34
N ALA A 234 21.00 -3.52 -9.40
CA ALA A 234 22.42 -3.48 -9.06
C ALA A 234 23.30 -3.96 -10.23
N ARG A 235 22.89 -5.05 -10.90
CA ARG A 235 23.57 -5.59 -12.08
C ARG A 235 23.50 -4.62 -13.26
N GLU A 236 22.34 -3.99 -13.49
CA GLU A 236 22.17 -2.96 -14.51
C GLU A 236 23.05 -1.73 -14.24
N ALA A 237 23.11 -1.26 -12.98
CA ALA A 237 23.95 -0.13 -12.58
C ALA A 237 25.45 -0.41 -12.74
N MET A 238 25.90 -1.65 -12.47
CA MET A 238 27.28 -2.07 -12.72
C MET A 238 27.64 -1.96 -14.20
N VAL A 239 26.79 -2.50 -15.08
CA VAL A 239 27.01 -2.49 -16.53
C VAL A 239 27.03 -1.05 -17.06
N LEU A 240 26.07 -0.20 -16.64
CA LEU A 240 25.99 1.20 -17.08
C LEU A 240 27.18 2.05 -16.60
N SER A 241 27.70 1.76 -15.40
CA SER A 241 28.82 2.52 -14.81
C SER A 241 30.19 1.97 -15.22
N GLY A 242 30.24 0.85 -15.96
CA GLY A 242 31.48 0.12 -16.25
C GLY A 242 32.23 -0.35 -14.99
N ALA A 243 31.51 -0.52 -13.87
CA ALA A 243 32.12 -0.79 -12.58
C ALA A 243 32.33 -2.29 -12.36
N GLU A 244 33.50 -2.68 -11.86
CA GLU A 244 33.85 -4.09 -11.61
C GLU A 244 33.08 -4.73 -10.43
N SER A 245 32.42 -3.92 -9.58
CA SER A 245 31.63 -4.41 -8.45
C SER A 245 30.41 -3.55 -8.14
N GLU A 246 29.39 -4.14 -7.54
CA GLU A 246 28.16 -3.45 -7.10
C GLU A 246 28.47 -2.29 -6.14
N ARG A 247 29.46 -2.45 -5.24
CA ARG A 247 29.90 -1.40 -4.33
C ARG A 247 30.55 -0.22 -5.05
N ALA A 248 31.28 -0.48 -6.12
CA ALA A 248 31.89 0.59 -6.93
C ALA A 248 30.81 1.35 -7.72
N ALA A 249 29.84 0.64 -8.32
CA ALA A 249 28.69 1.26 -9.00
C ALA A 249 27.88 2.17 -8.06
N TRP A 250 27.59 1.70 -6.85
CA TRP A 250 26.89 2.50 -5.84
C TRP A 250 27.68 3.77 -5.46
N LYS A 251 28.99 3.67 -5.24
CA LYS A 251 29.81 4.86 -4.92
C LYS A 251 29.83 5.91 -6.04
N CYS A 252 29.65 5.50 -7.29
CA CYS A 252 29.54 6.41 -8.43
C CYS A 252 28.19 7.14 -8.47
N CYS A 253 27.09 6.46 -8.09
CA CYS A 253 25.76 7.06 -7.99
C CYS A 253 25.52 7.66 -6.59
N LYS A 254 26.12 8.82 -6.32
CA LYS A 254 25.77 9.58 -5.10
C LYS A 254 24.36 10.16 -5.24
N PRO A 255 23.42 9.85 -4.31
CA PRO A 255 22.09 10.43 -4.34
C PRO A 255 22.19 11.93 -4.10
N ASP A 256 21.48 12.71 -4.90
CA ASP A 256 21.24 14.11 -4.60
C ASP A 256 20.26 14.21 -3.43
N PHE A 257 20.79 14.52 -2.26
CA PHE A 257 20.01 14.63 -1.04
C PHE A 257 18.97 15.76 -1.12
N LEU A 258 19.24 16.85 -1.84
CA LEU A 258 18.29 17.94 -1.98
C LEU A 258 17.06 17.46 -2.75
N CYS A 259 17.26 16.84 -3.91
CA CYS A 259 16.18 16.28 -4.70
C CYS A 259 15.41 15.17 -3.97
N ALA A 260 16.10 14.31 -3.22
CA ALA A 260 15.44 13.26 -2.44
C ALA A 260 14.54 13.85 -1.35
N TRP A 261 15.04 14.83 -0.57
CA TRP A 261 14.27 15.46 0.49
C TRP A 261 13.08 16.28 -0.04
N THR A 262 13.26 17.01 -1.13
CA THR A 262 12.15 17.77 -1.73
C THR A 262 11.03 16.84 -2.21
N MET A 263 11.37 15.71 -2.84
CA MET A 263 10.38 14.71 -3.26
C MET A 263 9.68 14.03 -2.08
N ILE A 264 10.39 13.74 -0.98
CA ILE A 264 9.79 13.19 0.23
C ILE A 264 8.79 14.17 0.85
N ILE A 265 9.17 15.45 1.00
CA ILE A 265 8.30 16.49 1.56
C ILE A 265 7.07 16.68 0.67
N ALA A 266 7.27 16.74 -0.65
CA ALA A 266 6.17 16.93 -1.58
C ALA A 266 5.19 15.73 -1.56
N PHE A 267 5.71 14.50 -1.50
CA PHE A 267 4.89 13.30 -1.32
C PHE A 267 4.14 13.30 0.00
N PHE A 268 4.77 13.75 1.09
CA PHE A 268 4.12 13.90 2.39
C PHE A 268 2.94 14.89 2.32
N ILE A 269 3.13 16.07 1.72
CA ILE A 269 2.06 17.07 1.56
C ILE A 269 0.91 16.50 0.73
N LEU A 270 1.22 15.82 -0.38
CA LEU A 270 0.23 15.18 -1.25
C LEU A 270 -0.64 14.16 -0.49
N VAL A 271 0.00 13.22 0.20
CA VAL A 271 -0.70 12.16 0.94
C VAL A 271 -1.43 12.73 2.16
N PHE A 272 -0.85 13.72 2.85
CA PHE A 272 -1.47 14.37 4.00
C PHE A 272 -2.80 15.03 3.62
N ASN A 273 -2.83 15.80 2.53
CA ASN A 273 -4.07 16.42 2.05
C ASN A 273 -5.14 15.38 1.68
N PHE A 274 -4.73 14.31 0.99
CA PHE A 274 -5.64 13.22 0.63
C PHE A 274 -6.28 12.58 1.87
N VAL A 275 -5.48 12.17 2.86
CA VAL A 275 -5.98 11.50 4.08
C VAL A 275 -6.84 12.45 4.92
N LEU A 276 -6.48 13.74 4.98
CA LEU A 276 -7.25 14.75 5.70
C LEU A 276 -8.65 14.92 5.08
N LEU A 277 -8.74 15.06 3.76
CA LEU A 277 -10.01 15.16 3.04
C LEU A 277 -10.83 13.87 3.16
N GLU A 278 -10.21 12.70 3.07
CA GLU A 278 -10.88 11.41 3.23
C GLU A 278 -11.48 11.25 4.65
N THR A 279 -10.71 11.61 5.68
CA THR A 279 -11.11 11.41 7.08
C THR A 279 -12.14 12.44 7.55
N LEU A 280 -11.96 13.72 7.18
CA LEU A 280 -12.78 14.82 7.67
C LEU A 280 -13.90 15.23 6.70
N GLY A 281 -13.86 14.80 5.44
CA GLY A 281 -14.76 15.29 4.39
C GLY A 281 -16.25 15.18 4.75
N THR A 282 -16.68 14.05 5.32
CA THR A 282 -18.09 13.89 5.76
C THR A 282 -18.44 14.82 6.91
N SER A 283 -17.59 14.94 7.94
CA SER A 283 -17.87 15.82 9.09
C SER A 283 -17.84 17.29 8.70
N LEU A 284 -16.85 17.70 7.90
CA LEU A 284 -16.68 19.06 7.43
C LEU A 284 -17.87 19.52 6.57
N THR A 285 -18.35 18.66 5.67
CA THR A 285 -19.49 19.02 4.81
C THR A 285 -20.81 19.09 5.55
N MET A 286 -21.01 18.27 6.60
CA MET A 286 -22.15 18.40 7.49
C MET A 286 -22.15 19.75 8.21
N ASP A 287 -21.00 20.18 8.73
CA ASP A 287 -20.89 21.44 9.49
C ASP A 287 -20.95 22.68 8.58
N GLN A 288 -20.28 22.65 7.43
CA GLN A 288 -20.18 23.81 6.52
C GLN A 288 -21.42 24.01 5.64
N PHE A 289 -22.02 22.92 5.16
CA PHE A 289 -23.15 22.98 4.23
C PHE A 289 -24.49 22.62 4.88
N ALA A 290 -24.51 22.38 6.20
CA ALA A 290 -25.69 21.90 6.94
C ALA A 290 -26.33 20.64 6.32
N TRP A 291 -25.51 19.81 5.66
CA TRP A 291 -25.97 18.57 5.03
C TRP A 291 -26.40 17.57 6.10
N THR A 292 -27.50 16.85 5.82
CA THR A 292 -27.86 15.69 6.64
C THR A 292 -26.81 14.59 6.54
N LYS A 293 -26.68 13.73 7.56
CA LYS A 293 -25.74 12.59 7.55
C LYS A 293 -25.83 11.75 6.28
N SER A 294 -27.06 11.48 5.81
CA SER A 294 -27.32 10.70 4.60
C SER A 294 -26.83 11.42 3.33
N GLN A 295 -27.11 12.73 3.22
CA GLN A 295 -26.66 13.53 2.08
C GLN A 295 -25.13 13.65 2.04
N ALA A 296 -24.48 13.88 3.18
CA ALA A 296 -23.04 13.97 3.26
C ALA A 296 -22.34 12.66 2.90
N LEU A 297 -22.83 11.52 3.43
CA LEU A 297 -22.32 10.20 3.08
C LEU A 297 -22.49 9.89 1.59
N SER A 298 -23.66 10.19 1.02
CA SER A 298 -23.94 9.93 -0.40
C SER A 298 -23.08 10.79 -1.33
N ASN A 299 -23.02 12.11 -1.10
CA ASN A 299 -22.29 13.05 -1.94
C ASN A 299 -20.77 12.81 -1.90
N ILE A 300 -20.21 12.62 -0.69
CA ILE A 300 -18.78 12.31 -0.54
C ILE A 300 -18.47 10.92 -1.09
N GLY A 301 -19.35 9.94 -0.91
CA GLY A 301 -19.20 8.62 -1.51
C GLY A 301 -19.16 8.65 -3.04
N MET A 302 -20.05 9.43 -3.68
CA MET A 302 -20.04 9.62 -5.13
C MET A 302 -18.76 10.33 -5.60
N LEU A 303 -18.33 11.38 -4.91
CA LEU A 303 -17.12 12.13 -5.25
C LEU A 303 -15.87 11.24 -5.17
N LEU A 304 -15.73 10.48 -4.08
CA LEU A 304 -14.61 9.55 -3.88
C LEU A 304 -14.65 8.40 -4.91
N SER A 305 -15.84 7.92 -5.28
CA SER A 305 -15.98 6.88 -6.32
C SER A 305 -15.55 7.40 -7.70
N ALA A 306 -16.01 8.59 -8.08
CA ALA A 306 -15.60 9.24 -9.33
C ALA A 306 -14.09 9.52 -9.34
N GLY A 307 -13.56 10.08 -8.25
CA GLY A 307 -12.12 10.30 -8.06
C GLY A 307 -11.31 9.02 -8.15
N GLY A 308 -11.81 7.91 -7.57
CA GLY A 308 -11.18 6.60 -7.65
C GLY A 308 -11.11 6.05 -9.07
N VAL A 309 -12.18 6.19 -9.86
CA VAL A 309 -12.17 5.79 -11.28
C VAL A 309 -11.17 6.62 -12.07
N ILE A 310 -11.15 7.95 -11.86
CA ILE A 310 -10.19 8.85 -12.51
C ILE A 310 -8.76 8.44 -12.12
N ALA A 311 -8.49 8.19 -10.85
CA ALA A 311 -7.19 7.76 -10.37
C ALA A 311 -6.74 6.45 -11.03
N CYS A 312 -7.63 5.46 -11.14
CA CYS A 312 -7.32 4.20 -11.83
C CYS A 312 -6.93 4.44 -13.30
N VAL A 313 -7.68 5.27 -14.03
CA VAL A 313 -7.36 5.64 -15.41
C VAL A 313 -6.01 6.35 -15.48
N SER A 314 -5.76 7.31 -14.58
CA SER A 314 -4.48 8.02 -14.50
C SER A 314 -3.30 7.07 -14.32
N PHE A 315 -3.36 6.11 -13.38
CA PHE A 315 -2.25 5.17 -13.15
C PHE A 315 -1.96 4.25 -14.34
N VAL A 316 -2.99 3.86 -15.09
CA VAL A 316 -2.82 3.08 -16.33
C VAL A 316 -2.17 3.95 -17.43
N LEU A 317 -2.55 5.23 -17.51
CA LEU A 317 -2.04 6.16 -18.52
C LEU A 317 -0.64 6.71 -18.22
N ILE A 318 -0.12 6.62 -16.99
CA ILE A 318 1.23 7.11 -16.65
C ILE A 318 2.30 6.50 -17.55
N ASN A 319 2.29 5.17 -17.75
CA ASN A 319 3.32 4.50 -18.54
C ASN A 319 3.33 4.94 -20.03
N PRO A 320 2.20 4.96 -20.77
CA PRO A 320 2.21 5.50 -22.14
C PRO A 320 2.52 7.00 -22.19
N LEU A 321 2.07 7.80 -21.21
CA LEU A 321 2.39 9.23 -21.16
C LEU A 321 3.88 9.47 -20.95
N CYS A 322 4.55 8.72 -20.08
CA CYS A 322 5.99 8.82 -19.84
C CYS A 322 6.84 8.36 -21.05
N LYS A 323 6.25 7.66 -22.03
CA LYS A 323 6.92 7.37 -23.31
C LYS A 323 6.83 8.55 -24.29
N LEU A 324 5.84 9.41 -24.14
CA LEU A 324 5.61 10.59 -24.99
C LEU A 324 6.25 11.85 -24.39
N PHE A 325 6.19 11.99 -23.07
CA PHE A 325 6.67 13.14 -22.32
C PHE A 325 7.68 12.69 -21.26
N ASN A 326 8.68 13.53 -20.98
CA ASN A 326 9.63 13.26 -19.91
C ASN A 326 8.90 13.20 -18.55
N GLU A 327 9.29 12.24 -17.70
CA GLU A 327 8.69 11.97 -16.39
C GLU A 327 8.59 13.22 -15.51
N CYS A 328 9.58 14.11 -15.57
CA CYS A 328 9.56 15.37 -14.82
C CYS A 328 8.38 16.28 -15.23
N HIS A 329 8.06 16.33 -16.53
CA HIS A 329 6.94 17.14 -17.02
C HIS A 329 5.61 16.52 -16.63
N VAL A 330 5.50 15.18 -16.67
CA VAL A 330 4.29 14.47 -16.22
C VAL A 330 4.06 14.72 -14.73
N LEU A 331 5.11 14.71 -13.91
CA LEU A 331 5.02 15.02 -12.48
C LEU A 331 4.60 16.47 -12.20
N LEU A 332 5.21 17.44 -12.88
CA LEU A 332 4.93 18.86 -12.67
C LEU A 332 3.52 19.25 -13.13
N TRP A 333 3.17 18.89 -14.38
CA TRP A 333 1.88 19.28 -14.98
C TRP A 333 0.73 18.37 -14.59
N GLY A 334 0.98 17.07 -14.44
CA GLY A 334 -0.07 16.10 -14.09
C GLY A 334 -0.26 15.94 -12.59
N GLY A 335 0.79 16.15 -11.78
CA GLY A 335 0.73 16.00 -10.32
C GLY A 335 0.51 17.33 -9.61
N PHE A 336 1.53 18.21 -9.63
CA PHE A 336 1.54 19.42 -8.80
C PHE A 336 0.61 20.52 -9.30
N PHE A 337 0.50 20.73 -10.61
CA PHE A 337 -0.35 21.79 -11.16
C PHE A 337 -1.83 21.58 -10.85
N LEU A 338 -2.31 20.34 -10.87
CA LEU A 338 -3.70 20.01 -10.52
C LEU A 338 -4.01 20.12 -9.02
N MET A 339 -2.99 20.39 -8.19
CA MET A 339 -3.13 20.47 -6.74
C MET A 339 -3.33 21.91 -6.22
N VAL A 340 -3.06 22.93 -7.05
CA VAL A 340 -3.24 24.35 -6.74
C VAL A 340 -4.66 24.78 -7.14
#